data_AF-A0A0M1J294-F1
#
_entry.id   AF-A0A0M1J294-F1
#
_cell.length_a   1.000
_cell.length_b   1.000
_cell.length_c   1.000
_cell.angle_alpha   90.00
_cell.angle_beta   90.00
_cell.angle_gamma   90.00
#
_symmetry.space_group_name_H-M   'P 1'
#
loop_
_entity.id
_entity.type
_entity.pdbx_description
1 polymer ?
#
loop_
_entity_poly.entity_id
_entity_poly.type
_entity_poly.pdbx_seq_one_letter_code
_entity_poly.pdbx_strand_id
1 'polypeptide(L)'
;AFHDYPGLDKIFAKGKLDLWKGPKGQQILWEALFPTESSGPLWVGRHVDSAPITAFRNALAIRVLIIVAILVILVLMMARWIAVRLELWGKELTSGIERMLNGEEAVAFIWNNGPKEIQSLARDLTDLARAQAGYAKELEASNRYKSEFLANMSHELRTPLNSILLLSKLMADADAGLSQDQIKQARVINQAGCDLQALIENLLDHSKIEAREIAVNFEWIEPKSIIEEVIELVQPQFESKNLTLQLNIVP
;
A
#
# COMPACT_ATOMS: atom_id res chain seq x y z
N ALA A 1 -22.40 -61.77 -57.39
CA ALA A 1 -22.91 -60.51 -56.81
C ALA A 1 -22.81 -60.50 -55.28
N PHE A 2 -23.73 -61.12 -54.52
CA PHE A 2 -23.67 -61.08 -53.04
C PHE A 2 -22.47 -61.84 -52.42
N HIS A 3 -21.92 -62.81 -53.15
CA HIS A 3 -20.67 -63.49 -52.80
C HIS A 3 -19.45 -62.56 -52.97
N ASP A 4 -19.46 -61.70 -54.00
CA ASP A 4 -18.35 -60.81 -54.35
C ASP A 4 -18.43 -59.47 -53.60
N TYR A 5 -19.63 -59.10 -53.15
CA TYR A 5 -19.94 -57.91 -52.36
C TYR A 5 -20.68 -58.28 -51.06
N PRO A 6 -19.95 -58.71 -50.01
CA PRO A 6 -20.57 -59.08 -48.73
C PRO A 6 -21.39 -57.94 -48.12
N GLY A 7 -22.60 -58.24 -47.63
CA GLY A 7 -23.49 -57.24 -47.02
C GLY A 7 -24.30 -56.39 -48.00
N LEU A 8 -24.16 -56.62 -49.32
CA LEU A 8 -24.93 -55.94 -50.36
C LEU A 8 -26.43 -56.30 -50.33
N ASP A 9 -26.76 -57.47 -49.80
CA ASP A 9 -28.13 -57.94 -49.53
C ASP A 9 -28.90 -56.96 -48.64
N LYS A 10 -28.23 -56.41 -47.60
CA LYS A 10 -28.82 -55.41 -46.70
C LYS A 10 -29.06 -54.07 -47.37
N ILE A 11 -28.23 -53.71 -48.35
CA ILE A 11 -28.40 -52.47 -49.12
C ILE A 11 -29.59 -52.62 -50.08
N PHE A 12 -29.67 -53.75 -50.77
CA PHE A 12 -30.76 -54.00 -51.72
C PHE A 12 -32.11 -54.15 -51.01
N ALA A 13 -32.12 -54.72 -49.79
CA ALA A 13 -33.32 -54.79 -48.96
C ALA A 13 -33.89 -53.41 -48.56
N LYS A 14 -33.05 -52.35 -48.50
CA LYS A 14 -33.53 -50.99 -48.21
C LYS A 14 -34.22 -50.31 -49.39
N GLY A 15 -33.99 -50.79 -50.62
CA GLY A 15 -34.59 -50.24 -51.83
C GLY A 15 -34.24 -48.78 -52.15
N LYS A 16 -33.16 -48.25 -51.56
CA LYS A 16 -32.71 -46.85 -51.72
C LYS A 16 -31.23 -46.80 -52.08
N LEU A 17 -30.81 -45.66 -52.65
CA LEU A 17 -29.41 -45.33 -52.88
C LEU A 17 -28.60 -45.52 -51.59
N ASP A 18 -27.60 -46.38 -51.60
CA ASP A 18 -26.71 -46.60 -50.45
C ASP A 18 -25.28 -46.89 -50.91
N LEU A 19 -24.32 -46.62 -50.02
CA LEU A 19 -22.90 -46.74 -50.29
C LEU A 19 -22.37 -48.05 -49.70
N TRP A 20 -21.97 -48.97 -50.56
CA TRP A 20 -21.27 -50.18 -50.16
C TRP A 20 -19.77 -49.88 -49.97
N LYS A 21 -19.19 -50.31 -48.84
CA LYS A 21 -17.77 -50.13 -48.51
C LYS A 21 -17.08 -51.50 -48.39
N GLY A 22 -16.11 -51.73 -49.26
CA GLY A 22 -15.34 -52.97 -49.30
C GLY A 22 -14.09 -52.97 -48.40
N PRO A 23 -13.49 -54.15 -48.15
CA PRO A 23 -12.35 -54.34 -47.24
C PRO A 23 -11.04 -53.67 -47.67
N LYS A 24 -10.95 -53.15 -48.91
CA LYS A 24 -9.79 -52.41 -49.44
C LYS A 24 -10.07 -50.94 -49.74
N GLY A 25 -11.07 -50.35 -49.05
CA GLY A 25 -11.44 -48.94 -49.25
C GLY A 25 -12.22 -48.67 -50.54
N GLN A 26 -12.57 -49.71 -51.30
CA GLN A 26 -13.42 -49.61 -52.48
C GLN A 26 -14.82 -49.19 -52.05
N GLN A 27 -15.33 -48.11 -52.64
CA GLN A 27 -16.69 -47.65 -52.40
C GLN A 27 -17.50 -47.76 -53.69
N ILE A 28 -18.67 -48.36 -53.59
CA ILE A 28 -19.58 -48.53 -54.72
C ILE A 28 -20.93 -47.99 -54.31
N LEU A 29 -21.42 -47.02 -55.06
CA LEU A 29 -22.76 -46.48 -54.91
C LEU A 29 -23.73 -47.35 -55.69
N TRP A 30 -24.71 -47.91 -55.00
CA TRP A 30 -25.71 -48.77 -55.61
C TRP A 30 -27.04 -48.03 -55.72
N GLU A 31 -27.56 -47.95 -56.94
CA GLU A 31 -28.83 -47.29 -57.25
C GLU A 31 -29.77 -48.27 -57.95
N ALA A 32 -31.04 -48.26 -57.53
CA ALA A 32 -32.10 -49.01 -58.19
C ALA A 32 -32.65 -48.17 -59.35
N LEU A 33 -32.46 -48.63 -60.59
CA LEU A 33 -32.83 -47.87 -61.79
C LEU A 33 -34.32 -48.01 -62.13
N PHE A 34 -34.81 -49.25 -62.30
CA PHE A 34 -36.22 -49.52 -62.62
C PHE A 34 -36.61 -50.96 -62.25
N PRO A 35 -37.91 -51.21 -61.94
CA PRO A 35 -38.41 -52.55 -61.68
C PRO A 35 -38.41 -53.42 -62.95
N THR A 36 -38.11 -54.71 -62.82
CA THR A 36 -38.29 -55.70 -63.89
C THR A 36 -39.52 -56.56 -63.62
N GLU A 37 -40.22 -56.99 -64.68
CA GLU A 37 -41.52 -57.67 -64.59
C GLU A 37 -41.49 -59.00 -63.82
N SER A 38 -40.33 -59.65 -63.70
CA SER A 38 -40.21 -60.99 -63.11
C SER A 38 -39.02 -61.20 -62.15
N SER A 39 -38.15 -60.20 -61.94
CA SER A 39 -36.88 -60.39 -61.22
C SER A 39 -36.47 -59.25 -60.28
N GLY A 40 -37.38 -58.34 -59.92
CA GLY A 40 -37.11 -57.22 -59.00
C GLY A 40 -36.39 -56.03 -59.65
N PRO A 41 -36.02 -54.98 -58.89
CA PRO A 41 -35.37 -53.80 -59.46
C PRO A 41 -33.97 -54.10 -59.99
N LEU A 42 -33.65 -53.56 -61.17
CA LEU A 42 -32.29 -53.61 -61.71
C LEU A 42 -31.40 -52.63 -60.93
N TRP A 43 -30.33 -53.16 -60.35
CA TRP A 43 -29.36 -52.38 -59.57
C TRP A 43 -28.11 -52.12 -60.39
N VAL A 44 -27.63 -50.87 -60.36
CA VAL A 44 -26.35 -50.48 -60.95
C VAL A 44 -25.42 -49.97 -59.88
N GLY A 45 -24.20 -50.50 -59.89
CA GLY A 45 -23.12 -50.11 -59.00
C GLY A 45 -22.16 -49.20 -59.75
N ARG A 46 -21.91 -47.99 -59.22
CA ARG A 46 -20.87 -47.10 -59.72
C ARG A 46 -19.76 -46.96 -58.70
N HIS A 47 -18.50 -47.15 -59.12
CA HIS A 47 -17.36 -46.89 -58.26
C HIS A 47 -17.31 -45.40 -57.88
N VAL A 48 -17.19 -45.15 -56.58
CA VAL A 48 -17.00 -43.81 -56.02
C VAL A 48 -15.58 -43.73 -55.50
N ASP A 49 -14.80 -42.82 -56.06
CA ASP A 49 -13.47 -42.51 -55.52
C ASP A 49 -13.61 -41.57 -54.32
N SER A 50 -13.23 -42.06 -53.13
CA SER A 50 -13.25 -41.27 -51.91
C SER A 50 -11.98 -40.43 -51.70
N ALA A 51 -10.94 -40.62 -52.52
CA ALA A 51 -9.66 -39.94 -52.37
C ALA A 51 -9.80 -38.40 -52.30
N PRO A 52 -10.60 -37.72 -53.14
CA PRO A 52 -10.76 -36.26 -53.09
C PRO A 52 -11.35 -35.76 -51.76
N ILE A 53 -12.34 -36.47 -51.22
CA ILE A 53 -13.01 -36.10 -49.96
C ILE A 53 -12.06 -36.32 -48.77
N THR A 54 -11.32 -37.44 -48.76
CA THR A 54 -10.34 -37.71 -47.71
C THR A 54 -9.18 -36.72 -47.74
N ALA A 55 -8.71 -36.34 -48.94
CA ALA A 55 -7.66 -35.34 -49.10
C ALA A 55 -8.13 -33.96 -48.59
N PHE A 56 -9.35 -33.55 -48.95
CA PHE A 56 -9.96 -32.31 -48.45
C PHE A 56 -10.09 -32.30 -46.92
N ARG A 57 -10.63 -33.38 -46.33
CA ARG A 57 -10.79 -33.50 -44.87
C ARG A 57 -9.44 -33.41 -44.15
N ASN A 58 -8.43 -34.12 -44.63
CA ASN A 58 -7.09 -34.10 -44.02
C ASN A 58 -6.45 -32.71 -44.16
N ALA A 59 -6.57 -32.06 -45.33
CA ALA A 59 -6.09 -30.70 -45.53
C ALA A 59 -6.77 -29.69 -44.58
N LEU A 60 -8.08 -29.83 -44.36
CA LEU A 60 -8.83 -29.00 -43.42
C LEU A 60 -8.38 -29.24 -41.97
N ALA A 61 -8.28 -30.50 -41.55
CA ALA A 61 -7.84 -30.85 -40.20
C ALA A 61 -6.45 -30.29 -39.88
N ILE A 62 -5.50 -30.40 -40.82
CA ILE A 62 -4.15 -29.85 -40.67
C ILE A 62 -4.19 -28.32 -40.54
N ARG A 63 -4.95 -27.62 -41.39
CA ARG A 63 -5.08 -26.15 -41.32
C ARG A 63 -5.67 -25.69 -39.99
N VAL A 64 -6.72 -26.36 -39.49
CA VAL A 64 -7.33 -26.05 -38.19
C VAL A 64 -6.32 -26.26 -37.05
N LEU A 65 -5.59 -27.37 -37.05
CA LEU A 65 -4.56 -27.63 -36.04
C LEU A 65 -3.46 -26.56 -36.05
N ILE A 66 -3.01 -26.13 -37.23
CA ILE A 66 -2.01 -25.05 -37.36
C ILE A 66 -2.55 -23.74 -36.81
N ILE A 67 -3.79 -23.35 -37.16
CA ILE A 67 -4.41 -22.12 -36.66
C ILE A 67 -4.53 -22.16 -35.14
N VAL A 68 -5.01 -23.26 -34.56
CA VAL A 68 -5.14 -23.42 -33.10
C VAL A 68 -3.77 -23.35 -32.43
N ALA A 69 -2.75 -24.03 -32.97
CA ALA A 69 -1.40 -23.98 -32.43
C ALA A 69 -0.83 -22.55 -32.44
N ILE A 70 -0.99 -21.82 -33.53
CA ILE A 70 -0.57 -20.41 -33.64
C ILE A 70 -1.31 -19.55 -32.60
N LEU A 71 -2.61 -19.74 -32.44
CA LEU A 71 -3.44 -18.96 -31.52
C LEU A 71 -3.03 -19.21 -30.06
N VAL A 72 -2.75 -20.47 -29.70
CA VAL A 72 -2.22 -20.84 -28.38
C VAL A 72 -0.85 -20.19 -28.13
N ILE A 73 0.07 -20.26 -29.10
CA ILE A 73 1.38 -19.61 -28.99
C ILE A 73 1.22 -18.10 -28.80
N LEU A 74 0.33 -17.46 -29.57
CA LEU A 74 0.07 -16.03 -29.48
C LEU A 74 -0.48 -15.63 -28.11
N VAL A 75 -1.42 -16.40 -27.56
CA VAL A 75 -1.98 -16.17 -26.21
C VAL A 75 -0.87 -16.32 -25.15
N LEU A 76 -0.03 -17.35 -25.24
CA LEU A 76 1.08 -17.55 -24.31
C LEU A 76 2.12 -16.42 -24.39
N MET A 77 2.47 -15.98 -25.60
CA MET A 77 3.36 -14.84 -25.80
C MET A 77 2.76 -13.55 -25.22
N MET A 78 1.46 -13.30 -25.46
CA MET A 78 0.78 -12.11 -24.95
C MET A 78 0.67 -12.13 -23.43
N ALA A 79 0.35 -13.28 -22.83
CA ALA A 79 0.32 -13.45 -21.38
C ALA A 79 1.70 -13.17 -20.76
N ARG A 80 2.77 -13.71 -21.36
CA ARG A 80 4.14 -13.46 -20.89
C ARG A 80 4.54 -11.99 -21.03
N TRP A 81 4.16 -11.35 -22.14
CA TRP A 81 4.41 -9.92 -22.37
C TRP A 81 3.70 -9.04 -21.34
N ILE A 82 2.42 -9.31 -21.06
CA ILE A 82 1.64 -8.60 -20.03
C ILE A 82 2.25 -8.81 -18.64
N ALA A 83 2.62 -10.04 -18.29
CA ALA A 83 3.19 -10.35 -16.97
C ALA A 83 4.48 -9.57 -16.70
N VAL A 84 5.42 -9.58 -17.64
CA VAL A 84 6.69 -8.83 -17.52
C VAL A 84 6.42 -7.34 -17.37
N ARG A 85 5.43 -6.83 -18.11
CA ARG A 85 5.08 -5.41 -18.08
C ARG A 85 4.44 -4.96 -16.77
N LEU A 86 3.57 -5.80 -16.19
CA LEU A 86 2.96 -5.55 -14.88
C LEU A 86 4.02 -5.53 -13.77
N GLU A 87 5.01 -6.41 -13.84
CA GLU A 87 6.07 -6.48 -12.83
C GLU A 87 6.96 -5.21 -12.83
N LEU A 88 7.23 -4.65 -14.00
CA LEU A 88 7.97 -3.38 -14.15
C LEU A 88 7.23 -2.21 -13.52
N TRP A 89 5.94 -2.03 -13.85
CA TRP A 89 5.13 -0.96 -13.26
C TRP A 89 4.94 -1.15 -11.75
N GLY A 90 4.78 -2.39 -11.29
CA GLY A 90 4.66 -2.70 -9.86
C GLY A 90 5.89 -2.30 -9.05
N LYS A 91 7.10 -2.55 -9.56
CA LYS A 91 8.36 -2.16 -8.89
C LYS A 91 8.51 -0.64 -8.82
N GLU A 92 8.16 0.07 -9.88
CA GLU A 92 8.22 1.54 -9.92
C GLU A 92 7.17 2.18 -8.99
N LEU A 93 5.97 1.60 -8.93
CA LEU A 93 4.93 1.98 -7.96
C LEU A 93 5.37 1.80 -6.53
N THR A 94 5.82 0.60 -6.19
CA THR A 94 6.16 0.23 -4.81
C THR A 94 7.32 1.08 -4.30
N SER A 95 8.38 1.22 -5.10
CA SER A 95 9.53 2.06 -4.75
C SER A 95 9.19 3.55 -4.71
N GLY A 96 8.31 4.03 -5.59
CA GLY A 96 7.84 5.42 -5.55
C GLY A 96 7.02 5.74 -4.31
N ILE A 97 6.12 4.85 -3.90
CA ILE A 97 5.33 5.00 -2.67
C ILE A 97 6.23 4.94 -1.43
N GLU A 98 7.19 4.02 -1.40
CA GLU A 98 8.14 3.88 -0.28
C GLU A 98 8.98 5.15 -0.10
N ARG A 99 9.51 5.73 -1.19
CA ARG A 99 10.25 7.01 -1.16
C ARG A 99 9.37 8.18 -0.71
N MET A 100 8.11 8.19 -1.12
CA MET A 100 7.13 9.20 -0.68
C MET A 100 6.84 9.09 0.83
N LEU A 101 6.67 7.87 1.36
CA LEU A 101 6.44 7.64 2.79
C LEU A 101 7.65 7.98 3.65
N ASN A 102 8.86 7.75 3.14
CA ASN A 102 10.10 8.09 3.83
C ASN A 102 10.44 9.59 3.76
N GLY A 103 9.65 10.40 3.05
CA GLY A 103 9.79 11.86 2.99
C GLY A 103 10.98 12.35 2.14
N GLU A 104 11.58 11.49 1.33
CA GLU A 104 12.88 11.77 0.73
C GLU A 104 12.83 12.56 -0.59
N GLU A 105 11.69 12.69 -1.29
CA GLU A 105 11.60 13.55 -2.49
C GLU A 105 10.18 13.62 -3.12
N ALA A 106 9.98 14.61 -4.01
CA ALA A 106 8.82 14.65 -4.90
C ALA A 106 8.97 13.57 -5.99
N VAL A 107 8.26 12.46 -5.83
CA VAL A 107 8.25 11.36 -6.80
C VAL A 107 7.33 11.69 -7.97
N ALA A 108 7.85 11.54 -9.19
CA ALA A 108 7.06 11.63 -10.42
C ALA A 108 6.96 10.26 -11.08
N PHE A 109 5.72 9.77 -11.25
CA PHE A 109 5.46 8.54 -11.99
C PHE A 109 5.29 8.89 -13.48
N ILE A 110 6.15 8.37 -14.35
CA ILE A 110 6.14 8.70 -15.79
C ILE A 110 6.02 7.41 -16.62
N TRP A 111 4.80 7.02 -16.95
CA TRP A 111 4.52 5.83 -17.79
C TRP A 111 4.08 6.20 -19.21
N ASN A 112 5.00 6.77 -19.99
CA ASN A 112 4.69 7.31 -21.33
C ASN A 112 4.22 6.27 -22.36
N ASN A 113 4.45 4.98 -22.12
CA ASN A 113 4.13 3.92 -23.08
C ASN A 113 2.91 3.07 -22.68
N GLY A 114 2.19 3.43 -21.62
CA GLY A 114 1.03 2.68 -21.11
C GLY A 114 -0.32 3.10 -21.73
N PRO A 115 -1.40 2.33 -21.50
CA PRO A 115 -2.77 2.75 -21.77
C PRO A 115 -3.06 4.14 -21.17
N LYS A 116 -4.02 4.89 -21.74
CA LYS A 116 -4.34 6.25 -21.27
C LYS A 116 -4.73 6.28 -19.78
N GLU A 117 -5.37 5.22 -19.31
CA GLU A 117 -5.81 5.01 -17.93
C GLU A 117 -4.61 4.91 -16.97
N ILE A 118 -3.53 4.26 -17.40
CA ILE A 118 -2.30 4.12 -16.61
C ILE A 118 -1.55 5.45 -16.58
N GLN A 119 -1.57 6.21 -17.68
CA GLN A 119 -0.99 7.55 -17.73
C GLN A 119 -1.73 8.57 -16.85
N SER A 120 -3.07 8.51 -16.82
CA SER A 120 -3.85 9.36 -15.92
C SER A 120 -3.58 9.02 -14.46
N LEU A 121 -3.54 7.74 -14.11
CA LEU A 121 -3.22 7.30 -12.74
C LEU A 121 -1.82 7.78 -12.31
N ALA A 122 -0.83 7.68 -13.20
CA ALA A 122 0.53 8.18 -12.92
C ALA A 122 0.55 9.68 -12.64
N ARG A 123 -0.23 10.47 -13.40
CA ARG A 123 -0.33 11.92 -13.20
C ARG A 123 -0.99 12.25 -11.87
N ASP A 124 -2.12 11.62 -11.57
CA ASP A 124 -2.87 11.85 -10.32
C ASP A 124 -2.02 11.51 -9.10
N LEU A 125 -1.28 10.39 -9.14
CA LEU A 125 -0.34 10.00 -8.09
C LEU A 125 0.80 11.01 -7.94
N THR A 126 1.32 11.54 -9.04
CA THR A 126 2.39 12.55 -9.02
C THR A 126 1.90 13.86 -8.40
N ASP A 127 0.70 14.31 -8.75
CA ASP A 127 0.14 15.56 -8.21
C ASP A 127 -0.16 15.43 -6.72
N LEU A 128 -0.69 14.28 -6.29
CA LEU A 128 -0.91 13.98 -4.87
C LEU A 128 0.42 13.92 -4.10
N ALA A 129 1.46 13.28 -4.66
CA ALA A 129 2.79 13.24 -4.05
C ALA A 129 3.39 14.64 -3.87
N ARG A 130 3.28 15.51 -4.88
CA ARG A 130 3.74 16.91 -4.79
C ARG A 130 2.99 17.71 -3.75
N ALA A 131 1.67 17.56 -3.69
CA ALA A 131 0.85 18.25 -2.70
C ALA A 131 1.27 17.84 -1.28
N GLN A 132 1.44 16.53 -1.02
CA GLN A 132 1.86 16.04 0.28
C GLN A 132 3.25 16.54 0.68
N ALA A 133 4.22 16.54 -0.24
CA ALA A 133 5.56 17.07 0.01
C ALA A 133 5.53 18.58 0.34
N GLY A 134 4.66 19.34 -0.35
CA GLY A 134 4.42 20.76 -0.04
C GLY A 134 3.92 20.97 1.38
N TYR A 135 2.88 20.22 1.79
CA TYR A 135 2.33 20.30 3.15
C TYR A 135 3.34 19.90 4.22
N ALA A 136 4.13 18.84 3.99
CA ALA A 136 5.14 18.41 4.95
C ALA A 136 6.20 19.50 5.18
N LYS A 137 6.69 20.13 4.12
CA LYS A 137 7.67 21.22 4.20
C LYS A 137 7.10 22.46 4.90
N GLU A 138 5.84 22.81 4.63
CA GLU A 138 5.17 23.93 5.27
C GLU A 138 4.95 23.67 6.77
N LEU A 139 4.57 22.43 7.13
CA LEU A 139 4.42 22.01 8.52
C LEU A 139 5.76 22.04 9.27
N GLU A 140 6.83 21.54 8.65
CA GLU A 140 8.18 21.59 9.23
C GLU A 140 8.64 23.04 9.46
N ALA A 141 8.44 23.91 8.47
CA ALA A 141 8.72 25.33 8.60
C ALA A 141 7.90 25.96 9.73
N SER A 142 6.59 25.66 9.80
CA SER A 142 5.70 26.15 10.85
C SER A 142 6.15 25.69 12.23
N ASN A 143 6.53 24.42 12.40
CA ASN A 143 7.04 23.89 13.65
C ASN A 143 8.35 24.55 14.06
N ARG A 144 9.30 24.73 13.13
CA ARG A 144 10.54 25.46 13.42
C ARG A 144 10.27 26.90 13.86
N TYR A 145 9.40 27.61 13.14
CA TYR A 145 9.00 28.98 13.52
C TYR A 145 8.35 29.03 14.91
N LYS A 146 7.48 28.06 15.24
CA LYS A 146 6.89 27.96 16.58
C LYS A 146 7.95 27.77 17.65
N SER A 147 8.88 26.82 17.46
CA SER A 147 9.95 26.54 18.43
C SER A 147 10.87 27.76 18.63
N GLU A 148 11.30 28.39 17.54
CA GLU A 148 12.16 29.59 17.60
C GLU A 148 11.45 30.77 18.28
N PHE A 149 10.17 30.98 17.96
CA PHE A 149 9.36 32.01 18.59
C PHE A 149 9.20 31.77 20.10
N LEU A 150 8.86 30.54 20.51
CA LEU A 150 8.69 30.19 21.91
C LEU A 150 10.00 30.30 22.70
N ALA A 151 11.12 29.88 22.12
CA ALA A 151 12.44 30.02 22.73
C ALA A 151 12.80 31.50 22.97
N ASN A 152 12.64 32.33 21.93
CA ASN A 152 12.92 33.77 22.03
C ASN A 152 12.01 34.46 23.04
N MET A 153 10.69 34.19 23.00
CA MET A 153 9.75 34.77 23.96
C MET A 153 10.04 34.35 25.40
N SER A 154 10.44 33.11 25.63
CA SER A 154 10.84 32.69 26.98
C SER A 154 12.04 33.47 27.51
N HIS A 155 13.08 33.67 26.71
CA HIS A 155 14.25 34.43 27.13
C HIS A 155 13.91 35.89 27.46
N GLU A 156 13.06 36.52 26.63
CA GLU A 156 12.58 37.89 26.84
C GLU A 156 11.64 38.01 28.05
N LEU A 157 10.91 36.95 28.41
CA LEU A 157 10.01 36.92 29.57
C LEU A 157 10.74 36.57 30.88
N ARG A 158 11.78 35.71 30.83
CA ARG A 158 12.53 35.28 32.02
C ARG A 158 13.20 36.45 32.73
N THR A 159 13.76 37.39 31.97
CA THR A 159 14.48 38.56 32.48
C THR A 159 13.61 39.52 33.32
N PRO A 160 12.46 40.01 32.82
CA PRO A 160 11.56 40.84 33.62
C PRO A 160 10.90 40.05 34.75
N LEU A 161 10.60 38.76 34.54
CA LEU A 161 9.99 37.90 35.55
C LEU A 161 10.91 37.68 36.75
N ASN A 162 12.20 37.38 36.51
CA ASN A 162 13.20 37.27 37.57
C ASN A 162 13.34 38.57 38.37
N SER A 163 13.18 39.73 37.72
CA SER A 163 13.25 41.02 38.38
C SER A 163 12.05 41.25 39.30
N ILE A 164 10.83 40.87 38.85
CA ILE A 164 9.60 40.89 39.66
C ILE A 164 9.71 39.90 40.83
N LEU A 165 10.27 38.71 40.60
CA LEU A 165 10.51 37.70 41.63
C LEU A 165 11.49 38.19 42.70
N LEU A 166 12.61 38.77 42.30
CA LEU A 166 13.59 39.33 43.23
C LEU A 166 12.97 40.45 44.07
N LEU A 167 12.28 41.40 43.43
CA LEU A 167 11.70 42.55 44.11
C LEU A 167 10.58 42.14 45.07
N SER A 168 9.71 41.23 44.65
CA SER A 168 8.63 40.69 45.49
C SER A 168 9.18 39.86 46.66
N LYS A 169 10.29 39.13 46.48
CA LYS A 169 10.96 38.41 47.56
C LYS A 169 11.56 39.36 48.58
N LEU A 170 12.25 40.41 48.13
CA LEU A 170 12.82 41.44 49.00
C LEU A 170 11.74 42.21 49.78
N MET A 171 10.58 42.47 49.15
CA MET A 171 9.43 43.09 49.82
C MET A 171 8.69 42.14 50.78
N ALA A 172 8.82 40.83 50.59
CA ALA A 172 8.23 39.83 51.48
C ALA A 172 9.08 39.57 52.74
N ASP A 173 10.34 40.01 52.74
CA ASP A 173 11.19 39.97 53.94
C ASP A 173 10.82 41.09 54.92
N ALA A 174 10.73 40.73 56.20
CA ALA A 174 10.15 41.56 57.26
C ALA A 174 10.98 42.82 57.61
N ASP A 175 12.21 42.93 57.13
CA ASP A 175 13.14 44.04 57.41
C ASP A 175 12.91 45.28 56.52
N ALA A 176 11.97 45.24 55.57
CA ALA A 176 11.74 46.33 54.62
C ALA A 176 10.87 47.51 55.15
N GLY A 177 10.43 47.48 56.41
CA GLY A 177 9.58 48.53 57.00
C GLY A 177 8.15 48.59 56.43
N LEU A 178 7.69 47.52 55.79
CA LEU A 178 6.39 47.40 55.14
C LEU A 178 5.29 46.93 56.11
N SER A 179 4.03 47.26 55.81
CA SER A 179 2.88 46.74 56.57
C SER A 179 2.66 45.25 56.32
N GLN A 180 2.01 44.55 57.27
CA GLN A 180 1.67 43.13 57.13
C GLN A 180 0.86 42.83 55.84
N ASP A 181 -0.02 43.75 55.42
CA ASP A 181 -0.78 43.61 54.18
C ASP A 181 0.11 43.76 52.93
N GLN A 182 1.11 44.66 52.96
CA GLN A 182 2.08 44.82 51.87
C GLN A 182 2.99 43.59 51.73
N ILE A 183 3.45 43.03 52.85
CA ILE A 183 4.23 41.77 52.86
C ILE A 183 3.38 40.62 52.30
N LYS A 184 2.08 40.57 52.64
CA LYS A 184 1.16 39.57 52.11
C LYS A 184 0.96 39.72 50.60
N GLN A 185 0.82 40.94 50.09
CA GLN A 185 0.74 41.24 48.65
C GLN A 185 2.05 40.87 47.93
N ALA A 186 3.20 41.18 48.51
CA ALA A 186 4.51 40.82 47.96
C ALA A 186 4.66 39.29 47.82
N ARG A 187 4.22 38.52 48.82
CA ARG A 187 4.18 37.04 48.72
C ARG A 187 3.28 36.55 47.60
N VAL A 188 2.12 37.16 47.39
CA VAL A 188 1.20 36.79 46.29
C VAL A 188 1.83 37.06 44.93
N ILE A 189 2.48 38.21 44.75
CA ILE A 189 3.20 38.56 43.52
C ILE A 189 4.34 37.57 43.27
N ASN A 190 5.10 37.22 44.31
CA ASN A 190 6.19 36.25 44.20
C ASN A 190 5.68 34.88 43.75
N GLN A 191 4.63 34.37 44.39
CA GLN A 191 4.04 33.08 44.04
C GLN A 191 3.54 33.07 42.58
N ALA A 192 2.79 34.10 42.17
CA ALA A 192 2.31 34.21 40.79
C ALA A 192 3.45 34.29 39.76
N GLY A 193 4.57 34.93 40.13
CA GLY A 193 5.77 34.97 39.30
C GLY A 193 6.43 33.60 39.14
N CYS A 194 6.52 32.82 40.23
CA CYS A 194 7.10 31.47 40.22
C CYS A 194 6.23 30.53 39.38
N ASP A 195 4.90 30.62 39.54
CA ASP A 195 3.95 29.82 38.78
C ASP A 195 4.04 30.13 37.27
N LEU A 196 4.16 31.42 36.90
CA LEU A 196 4.34 31.82 35.50
C LEU A 196 5.68 31.33 34.94
N GLN A 197 6.74 31.37 35.73
CA GLN A 197 8.05 30.88 35.33
C GLN A 197 8.00 29.38 35.02
N ALA A 198 7.40 28.59 35.90
CA ALA A 198 7.23 27.15 35.71
C ALA A 198 6.37 26.84 34.46
N LEU A 199 5.32 27.62 34.22
CA LEU A 199 4.49 27.50 33.02
C LEU A 199 5.28 27.74 31.73
N ILE A 200 6.11 28.79 31.70
CA ILE A 200 6.96 29.11 30.55
C ILE A 200 7.99 28.01 30.32
N GLU A 201 8.64 27.53 31.37
CA GLU A 201 9.64 26.45 31.29
C GLU A 201 9.01 25.16 30.73
N ASN A 202 7.84 24.76 31.25
CA ASN A 202 7.09 23.59 30.76
C ASN A 202 6.66 23.72 29.29
N LEU A 203 6.23 24.91 28.87
CA LEU A 203 5.85 25.17 27.47
C LEU A 203 7.05 25.02 26.53
N LEU A 204 8.22 25.48 26.97
CA LEU A 204 9.48 25.36 26.24
C LEU A 204 9.92 23.91 26.09
N ASP A 205 9.88 23.15 27.18
CA ASP A 205 10.24 21.72 27.16
C ASP A 205 9.28 20.94 26.26
N HIS A 206 7.99 21.24 26.31
CA HIS A 206 7.01 20.67 25.39
C HIS A 206 7.36 20.96 23.92
N SER A 207 7.70 22.20 23.59
CA SER A 207 8.09 22.59 22.22
C SER A 207 9.35 21.86 21.75
N LYS A 208 10.33 21.64 22.64
CA LYS A 208 11.55 20.87 22.32
C LYS A 208 11.27 19.39 22.11
N ILE A 209 10.35 18.80 22.88
CA ILE A 209 9.87 17.42 22.69
C ILE A 209 9.24 17.28 21.30
N GLU A 210 8.30 18.18 20.97
CA GLU A 210 7.59 18.15 19.68
C GLU A 210 8.53 18.31 18.48
N ALA A 211 9.56 19.17 18.62
CA ALA A 211 10.58 19.38 17.60
C ALA A 211 11.67 18.29 17.56
N ARG A 212 11.64 17.29 18.46
CA ARG A 212 12.67 16.26 18.63
C ARG A 212 14.08 16.83 18.89
N GLU A 213 14.16 17.98 19.54
CA GLU A 213 15.42 18.69 19.83
C GLU A 213 16.02 18.34 21.21
N ILE A 214 15.42 17.39 21.94
CA ILE A 214 15.95 16.96 23.24
C ILE A 214 17.13 16.02 23.06
N ALA A 215 18.30 16.49 23.49
CA ALA A 215 19.48 15.65 23.65
C ALA A 215 19.45 14.98 25.03
N VAL A 216 19.46 13.64 25.06
CA VAL A 216 19.58 12.86 26.29
C VAL A 216 21.06 12.49 26.48
N ASN A 217 21.62 12.86 27.62
CA ASN A 217 22.95 12.44 28.02
C ASN A 217 22.85 11.18 28.87
N PHE A 218 23.45 10.09 28.38
CA PHE A 218 23.50 8.83 29.13
C PHE A 218 24.73 8.82 30.03
N GLU A 219 24.49 8.74 31.33
CA GLU A 219 25.53 8.65 32.36
C GLU A 219 25.18 7.65 33.45
N TRP A 220 26.20 7.13 34.12
CA TRP A 220 26.00 6.25 35.27
C TRP A 220 25.58 7.09 36.47
N ILE A 221 24.36 6.84 36.96
CA ILE A 221 23.80 7.51 38.12
C ILE A 221 23.70 6.55 39.30
N GLU A 222 23.86 7.09 40.52
CA GLU A 222 23.52 6.39 41.76
C GLU A 222 22.09 6.77 42.16
N PRO A 223 21.08 5.89 41.98
CA PRO A 223 19.69 6.25 42.21
C PRO A 223 19.42 6.70 43.64
N LYS A 224 20.13 6.11 44.60
CA LYS A 224 20.02 6.47 46.02
C LYS A 224 20.32 7.96 46.26
N SER A 225 21.42 8.46 45.70
CA SER A 225 21.84 9.86 45.86
C SER A 225 20.79 10.83 45.32
N ILE A 226 20.27 10.58 44.11
CA ILE A 226 19.24 11.40 43.49
C ILE A 226 17.96 11.40 44.34
N ILE A 227 17.54 10.24 44.83
CA ILE A 227 16.33 10.12 45.63
C ILE A 227 16.48 10.84 46.97
N GLU A 228 17.64 10.76 47.62
CA GLU A 228 17.94 11.48 48.86
C GLU A 228 17.87 13.00 48.65
N GLU A 229 18.45 13.51 47.56
CA GLU A 229 18.39 14.94 47.17
C GLU A 229 16.95 15.42 46.96
N VAL A 230 16.13 14.59 46.28
CA VAL A 230 14.71 14.89 46.06
C VAL A 230 13.94 14.91 47.38
N ILE A 231 14.21 13.98 48.29
CA ILE A 231 13.58 13.93 49.62
C ILE A 231 13.90 15.21 50.41
N GLU A 232 15.18 15.62 50.47
CA GLU A 232 15.59 16.86 51.14
C GLU A 232 14.88 18.10 50.57
N LEU A 233 14.74 18.17 49.24
CA LEU A 233 14.06 19.28 48.57
C LEU A 233 12.57 19.40 48.93
N VAL A 234 11.87 18.27 49.07
CA VAL A 234 10.42 18.25 49.32
C VAL A 234 10.07 18.19 50.81
N GLN A 235 10.98 17.76 51.67
CA GLN A 235 10.81 17.62 53.13
C GLN A 235 10.13 18.84 53.79
N PRO A 236 10.53 20.10 53.53
CA PRO A 236 9.92 21.27 54.17
C PRO A 236 8.43 21.45 53.81
N GLN A 237 8.03 21.02 52.62
CA GLN A 237 6.63 21.11 52.17
C GLN A 237 5.74 20.10 52.91
N PHE A 238 6.27 18.92 53.23
CA PHE A 238 5.57 17.91 54.03
C PHE A 238 5.49 18.33 55.50
N GLU A 239 6.57 18.87 56.06
CA GLU A 239 6.61 19.39 57.43
C GLU A 239 5.62 20.55 57.62
N SER A 240 5.53 21.48 56.65
CA SER A 240 4.55 22.57 56.69
C SER A 240 3.09 22.11 56.69
N LYS A 241 2.83 20.87 56.27
CA LYS A 241 1.51 20.23 56.24
C LYS A 241 1.32 19.17 57.33
N ASN A 242 2.26 19.04 58.28
CA ASN A 242 2.30 17.98 59.30
C ASN A 242 2.20 16.55 58.71
N LEU A 243 2.82 16.32 57.55
CA LEU A 243 2.88 15.01 56.90
C LEU A 243 4.26 14.38 57.11
N THR A 244 4.30 13.08 57.35
CA THR A 244 5.55 12.31 57.47
C THR A 244 5.89 11.69 56.12
N LEU A 245 7.09 11.97 55.61
CA LEU A 245 7.65 11.34 54.43
C LEU A 245 8.66 10.26 54.86
N GLN A 246 8.54 9.06 54.30
CA GLN A 246 9.46 7.94 54.59
C GLN A 246 10.04 7.41 53.28
N LEU A 247 11.35 7.25 53.23
CA LEU A 247 12.06 6.66 52.10
C LEU A 247 12.38 5.19 52.39
N ASN A 248 11.91 4.27 51.54
CA ASN A 248 12.26 2.86 51.60
C ASN A 248 12.87 2.42 50.26
N ILE A 249 14.19 2.20 50.25
CA ILE A 249 14.91 1.71 49.07
C ILE A 249 15.18 0.22 49.29
N VAL A 250 14.55 -0.62 48.46
CA VAL A 250 14.78 -2.07 48.44
C VAL A 250 16.08 -2.34 47.65
N PRO A 251 16.96 -3.25 48.13
CA PRO A 251 18.22 -3.57 47.46
C PRO A 251 18.04 -4.17 46.05
#